data_AF-A0A139NZE0-F1
#
_entry.id   AF-A0A139NZE0-F1
#
_cell.length_a   1.000
_cell.length_b   1.000
_cell.length_c   1.000
_cell.angle_alpha   90.00
_cell.angle_beta   90.00
_cell.angle_gamma   90.00
#
_symmetry.space_group_name_H-M   'P 1'
#
loop_
_entity.id
_entity.type
_entity.pdbx_description
1 polymer ?
#
loop_
_entity_poly.entity_id
_entity_poly.type
_entity_poly.pdbx_seq_one_letter_code
_entity_poly.pdbx_strand_id
1 'polypeptide(L)'
;MKLLEDFRNNLLQNRGKGYVRYQDDQDELFPGVKGSHYPEQIFVLSDIYCASSGDNFVKMMKDFKKVTVIGRPTLGILDYSNCCKVDYDDYFLMFPTSRWLAIDKGKGVTDKGVLPDIEVPWTPAHFERDVDLDKCLELIEMKRKH
;
A
#
# COMPACT_ATOMS: atom_id res chain seq x y z
N MET A 1 8.24 -1.52 25.99
CA MET A 1 8.76 -0.17 26.33
C MET A 1 10.15 0.11 25.75
N LYS A 2 11.02 -0.90 25.59
CA LYS A 2 12.39 -0.76 25.05
C LYS A 2 12.48 -0.10 23.66
N LEU A 3 11.65 -0.52 22.70
CA LEU A 3 11.67 -0.05 21.31
C LEU A 3 11.48 1.47 21.16
N LEU A 4 10.59 2.07 21.94
CA LEU A 4 10.30 3.51 21.88
C LEU A 4 11.47 4.35 22.41
N GLU A 5 12.13 3.88 23.46
CA GLU A 5 13.35 4.50 24.00
C GLU A 5 14.53 4.37 23.03
N ASP A 6 14.68 3.21 22.38
CA ASP A 6 15.71 2.98 21.38
C ASP A 6 15.54 3.91 20.17
N PHE A 7 14.30 4.05 19.66
CA PHE A 7 13.99 5.02 18.60
C PHE A 7 14.28 6.46 19.02
N ARG A 8 13.85 6.87 20.22
CA ARG A 8 14.10 8.22 20.73
C ARG A 8 15.60 8.51 20.84
N ASN A 9 16.37 7.57 21.38
CA ASN A 9 17.82 7.73 21.53
C ASN A 9 18.52 7.79 20.16
N ASN A 10 18.10 6.97 19.19
CA ASN A 10 18.63 7.00 17.83
C ASN A 10 18.36 8.34 17.13
N LEU A 11 17.14 8.87 17.26
CA LEU A 11 16.77 10.18 16.73
C LEU A 11 17.59 11.32 17.36
N LEU A 12 17.79 11.29 18.69
CA LEU A 12 18.61 12.28 19.40
C LEU A 12 20.07 12.22 18.95
N GLN A 13 20.63 11.03 18.83
CA GLN A 13 22.02 10.81 18.44
C GLN A 13 22.32 11.25 16.99
N ASN A 14 21.33 11.19 16.11
CA ASN A 14 21.49 11.52 14.69
C ASN A 14 20.91 12.88 14.28
N ARG A 15 20.42 13.66 15.24
CA ARG A 15 19.92 15.01 15.00
C ARG A 15 20.98 15.90 14.35
N GLY A 16 20.62 16.58 13.26
CA GLY A 16 21.48 17.55 12.57
C GLY A 16 22.52 16.94 11.62
N LYS A 17 22.57 15.61 11.48
CA LYS A 17 23.53 14.94 10.58
C LYS A 17 23.06 14.81 9.11
N GLY A 18 21.86 15.28 8.78
CA GLY A 18 21.25 15.05 7.48
C GLY A 18 20.77 13.61 7.31
N TYR A 19 20.79 13.08 6.08
CA TYR A 19 20.44 11.68 5.83
C TYR A 19 21.53 10.75 6.37
N VAL A 20 21.18 9.94 7.37
CA VAL A 20 22.03 8.90 7.93
C VAL A 20 21.50 7.53 7.48
N ARG A 21 22.41 6.60 7.21
CA ARG A 21 22.05 5.21 6.92
C ARG A 21 21.59 4.56 8.22
N TYR A 22 20.37 4.02 8.23
CA TYR A 22 19.92 3.19 9.34
C TYR A 22 20.87 1.98 9.45
N GLN A 23 21.34 1.63 10.64
CA GLN A 23 22.10 0.40 10.82
C GLN A 23 21.11 -0.74 10.63
N ASP A 24 21.26 -1.50 9.54
CA ASP A 24 20.42 -2.64 9.20
C ASP A 24 20.72 -3.79 10.18
N ASP A 25 20.11 -3.78 11.37
CA ASP A 25 19.98 -4.97 12.22
C ASP A 25 18.54 -5.51 12.13
N GLN A 26 18.06 -5.72 10.91
CA GLN A 26 16.76 -6.35 10.67
C GLN A 26 16.62 -7.74 11.33
N ASP A 27 17.74 -8.38 11.65
CA ASP A 27 17.81 -9.63 12.41
C ASP A 27 17.21 -9.51 13.82
N GLU A 28 17.24 -8.34 14.48
CA GLU A 28 16.58 -8.14 15.78
C GLU A 28 15.05 -8.02 15.66
N LEU A 29 14.53 -7.56 14.53
CA LEU A 29 13.10 -7.34 14.30
C LEU A 29 12.35 -8.63 13.90
N PHE A 30 13.01 -9.54 13.20
CA PHE A 30 12.42 -10.81 12.74
C PHE A 30 13.36 -12.01 12.91
N PRO A 31 13.82 -12.29 14.15
CA PRO A 31 14.77 -13.37 14.38
C PRO A 31 14.19 -14.72 13.91
N GLY A 32 14.87 -15.36 12.96
CA GLY A 32 14.51 -16.68 12.44
C GLY A 32 13.65 -16.70 11.16
N VAL A 33 13.28 -15.54 10.60
CA VAL A 33 12.62 -15.50 9.30
C VAL A 33 13.65 -15.69 8.20
N LYS A 34 13.75 -16.91 7.66
CA LYS A 34 14.52 -17.20 6.45
C LYS A 34 13.61 -17.10 5.24
N GLY A 35 13.93 -16.20 4.31
CA GLY A 35 13.23 -16.11 3.03
C GLY A 35 13.30 -17.43 2.26
N SER A 36 12.24 -17.73 1.49
CA SER A 36 12.23 -18.82 0.52
C SER A 36 12.73 -18.33 -0.84
N HIS A 37 12.62 -19.17 -1.87
CA HIS A 37 12.78 -18.73 -3.25
C HIS A 37 11.88 -17.51 -3.55
N TYR A 38 12.40 -16.57 -4.32
CA TYR A 38 11.66 -15.36 -4.70
C TYR A 38 10.42 -15.74 -5.51
N PRO A 39 9.23 -15.20 -5.20
CA PRO A 39 8.05 -15.48 -6.01
C PRO A 39 8.24 -14.91 -7.42
N GLU A 40 8.07 -15.78 -8.41
CA GLU A 40 8.10 -15.45 -9.83
C GLU A 40 6.84 -14.71 -10.29
N GLN A 41 5.74 -14.90 -9.57
CA GLN A 41 4.45 -14.26 -9.81
C GLN A 41 3.80 -13.84 -8.51
N ILE A 42 3.19 -12.65 -8.52
CA ILE A 42 2.47 -12.08 -7.38
C ILE A 42 1.14 -11.54 -7.89
N PHE A 43 0.06 -11.88 -7.19
CA PHE A 43 -1.24 -11.25 -7.40
C PHE A 43 -1.57 -10.35 -6.21
N VAL A 44 -2.10 -9.17 -6.49
CA VAL A 44 -2.56 -8.21 -5.48
C VAL A 44 -4.04 -7.99 -5.70
N LEU A 45 -4.87 -8.27 -4.70
CA LEU A 45 -6.29 -7.94 -4.73
C LEU A 45 -6.47 -6.51 -4.23
N SER A 46 -7.27 -5.72 -4.93
CA SER A 46 -7.63 -4.36 -4.51
C SER A 46 -9.09 -4.07 -4.81
N ASP A 47 -9.72 -3.24 -3.98
CA ASP A 47 -11.03 -2.66 -4.26
C ASP A 47 -11.17 -1.27 -3.65
N ILE A 48 -12.39 -0.74 -3.67
CA ILE A 48 -12.73 0.60 -3.17
C ILE A 48 -12.41 0.81 -1.68
N TYR A 49 -12.25 -0.25 -0.89
CA TYR A 49 -11.84 -0.14 0.52
C TYR A 49 -10.31 -0.02 0.67
N CYS A 50 -9.54 -0.22 -0.40
CA CYS A 50 -8.12 0.06 -0.43
C CYS A 50 -7.90 1.57 -0.58
N ALA A 51 -7.30 2.22 0.42
CA ALA A 51 -7.18 3.68 0.47
C ALA A 51 -5.84 4.12 1.10
N SER A 52 -5.46 5.38 0.93
CA SER A 52 -4.28 6.00 1.57
C SER A 52 -2.98 5.24 1.25
N SER A 53 -2.30 4.68 2.25
CA SER A 53 -1.12 3.82 2.02
C SER A 53 -1.43 2.62 1.13
N GLY A 54 -2.69 2.17 1.11
CA GLY A 54 -3.19 1.15 0.19
C GLY A 54 -3.19 1.61 -1.27
N ASP A 55 -3.66 2.83 -1.56
CA ASP A 55 -3.56 3.43 -2.90
C ASP A 55 -2.09 3.44 -3.34
N ASN A 56 -1.19 3.90 -2.45
CA ASN A 56 0.24 3.97 -2.74
C ASN A 56 0.84 2.60 -3.00
N PHE A 57 0.48 1.61 -2.17
CA PHE A 57 0.94 0.23 -2.29
C PHE A 57 0.52 -0.36 -3.63
N VAL A 58 -0.76 -0.30 -3.99
CA VAL A 58 -1.25 -0.81 -5.27
C VAL A 58 -0.53 -0.10 -6.41
N LYS A 59 -0.45 1.23 -6.39
CA LYS A 59 0.23 2.01 -7.43
C LYS A 59 1.69 1.59 -7.62
N MET A 60 2.43 1.41 -6.53
CA MET A 60 3.83 0.98 -6.55
C MET A 60 3.97 -0.46 -7.05
N MET A 61 3.09 -1.35 -6.60
CA MET A 61 3.14 -2.77 -6.95
C MET A 61 2.93 -3.00 -8.44
N LYS A 62 2.14 -2.15 -9.11
CA LYS A 62 1.96 -2.18 -10.57
C LYS A 62 3.23 -1.90 -11.38
N ASP A 63 4.23 -1.24 -10.80
CA ASP A 63 5.50 -0.98 -11.51
C ASP A 63 6.35 -2.26 -11.66
N PHE A 64 6.03 -3.33 -10.92
CA PHE A 64 6.74 -4.62 -11.00
C PHE A 64 6.12 -5.55 -12.04
N LYS A 65 6.92 -5.96 -13.04
CA LYS A 65 6.48 -6.87 -14.13
C LYS A 65 5.87 -8.20 -13.69
N LYS A 66 6.23 -8.68 -12.49
CA LYS A 66 5.75 -9.95 -11.92
C LYS A 66 4.46 -9.83 -11.11
N VAL A 67 3.98 -8.61 -10.90
CA VAL A 67 2.75 -8.34 -10.16
C VAL A 67 1.60 -8.18 -11.14
N THR A 68 0.44 -8.70 -10.78
CA THR A 68 -0.83 -8.41 -11.45
C THR A 68 -1.85 -8.00 -10.39
N VAL A 69 -2.38 -6.79 -10.50
CA VAL A 69 -3.45 -6.28 -9.63
C VAL A 69 -4.81 -6.69 -10.19
N ILE A 70 -5.65 -7.30 -9.36
CA ILE A 70 -6.99 -7.79 -9.72
C ILE A 70 -8.02 -7.15 -8.79
N GLY A 71 -9.22 -6.86 -9.31
CA GLY A 71 -10.36 -6.44 -8.51
C GLY A 71 -10.96 -5.17 -9.04
N ARG A 72 -11.09 -4.15 -8.20
CA ARG A 72 -11.72 -2.86 -8.51
C ARG A 72 -10.77 -1.71 -8.25
N PRO A 73 -11.05 -0.50 -8.77
CA PRO A 73 -10.26 0.68 -8.46
C PRO A 73 -10.20 0.91 -6.95
N THR A 74 -9.03 1.36 -6.47
CA THR A 74 -8.86 1.79 -5.09
C THR A 74 -9.66 3.07 -4.79
N LEU A 75 -9.70 3.54 -3.54
CA LEU A 75 -10.49 4.71 -3.16
C LEU A 75 -9.99 6.02 -3.81
N GLY A 76 -8.68 6.14 -4.05
CA GLY A 76 -8.11 7.28 -4.76
C GLY A 76 -7.81 8.51 -3.92
N ILE A 77 -7.45 8.33 -2.64
CA ILE A 77 -7.20 9.46 -1.71
C ILE A 77 -5.71 9.81 -1.59
N LEU A 78 -4.92 9.57 -2.64
CA LEU A 78 -3.47 9.80 -2.64
C LEU A 78 -3.07 11.24 -3.02
N ASP A 79 -3.93 11.95 -3.74
CA ASP A 79 -3.63 13.27 -4.30
C ASP A 79 -3.16 14.29 -3.24
N TYR A 80 -3.72 14.18 -2.03
CA TYR A 80 -3.32 14.95 -0.86
C TYR A 80 -3.12 14.00 0.32
N SER A 81 -1.93 14.04 0.92
CA SER A 81 -1.47 13.01 1.87
C SER A 81 -0.77 13.63 3.08
N ASN A 82 -0.22 12.78 3.95
CA ASN A 82 0.51 13.16 5.16
C ASN A 82 -0.35 14.07 6.05
N CYS A 83 -1.52 13.57 6.43
CA CYS A 83 -2.47 14.37 7.17
C CYS A 83 -1.96 14.68 8.58
N CYS A 84 -2.04 15.95 8.96
CA CYS A 84 -1.93 16.39 10.34
C CYS A 84 -3.33 16.59 10.91
N LYS A 85 -3.43 16.59 12.24
CA LYS A 85 -4.67 16.83 12.97
C LYS A 85 -4.46 17.96 13.96
N VAL A 86 -5.44 18.85 14.06
CA VAL A 86 -5.60 19.77 15.21
C VAL A 86 -6.79 19.29 16.01
N ASP A 87 -6.59 19.07 17.30
CA ASP A 87 -7.61 18.62 18.24
C ASP A 87 -8.38 19.82 18.81
N TYR A 88 -9.71 19.73 18.83
CA TYR A 88 -10.64 20.70 19.40
C TYR A 88 -11.60 20.04 20.41
N ASP A 89 -11.15 18.96 21.06
CA ASP A 89 -11.87 18.13 22.02
C ASP A 89 -13.01 17.31 21.40
N ASP A 90 -14.09 17.97 20.96
CA ASP A 90 -15.29 17.31 20.42
C ASP A 90 -15.10 16.84 18.96
N TYR A 91 -14.12 17.41 18.27
CA TYR A 91 -13.76 17.07 16.90
C TYR A 91 -12.30 17.41 16.63
N PHE A 92 -11.75 16.86 15.56
CA PHE A 92 -10.44 17.27 15.05
C PHE A 92 -10.56 17.79 13.62
N LEU A 93 -9.75 18.79 13.29
CA LEU A 93 -9.52 19.19 11.91
C LEU A 93 -8.37 18.36 11.35
N MET A 94 -8.65 17.50 10.37
CA MET A 94 -7.62 16.80 9.61
C MET A 94 -7.35 17.54 8.30
N PHE A 95 -6.08 17.80 8.01
CA PHE A 95 -5.69 18.47 6.77
C PHE A 95 -4.40 17.86 6.20
N PRO A 96 -4.26 17.76 4.88
CA PRO A 96 -3.07 17.22 4.25
C PRO A 96 -1.90 18.20 4.37
N THR A 97 -0.68 17.68 4.51
CA THR A 97 0.55 18.49 4.48
C THR A 97 1.39 18.27 3.24
N SER A 98 0.99 17.33 2.38
CA SER A 98 1.60 17.09 1.08
C SER A 98 0.55 17.02 -0.02
N ARG A 99 1.00 17.34 -1.23
CA ARG A 99 0.20 17.31 -2.45
C ARG A 99 1.00 16.61 -3.54
N TRP A 100 0.35 15.73 -4.27
CA TRP A 100 0.99 14.94 -5.30
C TRP A 100 1.19 15.73 -6.60
N LEU A 101 2.41 15.75 -7.13
CA LEU A 101 2.75 16.50 -8.36
C LEU A 101 2.11 15.93 -9.63
N ALA A 102 1.56 14.72 -9.58
CA ALA A 102 0.86 14.12 -10.72
C ALA A 102 -0.42 14.87 -11.06
N ILE A 103 -1.02 15.59 -10.09
CA ILE A 103 -2.20 16.43 -10.28
C ILE A 103 -1.96 17.48 -11.38
N ASP A 104 -0.80 18.14 -11.36
CA ASP A 104 -0.42 19.16 -12.35
C ASP A 104 -0.35 18.62 -13.79
N LYS A 105 -0.20 17.30 -13.93
CA LYS A 105 -0.10 16.60 -15.21
C LYS A 105 -1.44 15.96 -15.62
N GLY A 106 -2.54 16.28 -14.93
CA GLY A 106 -3.86 15.67 -15.16
C GLY A 106 -3.94 14.20 -14.71
N LYS A 107 -3.00 13.75 -13.88
CA LYS A 107 -2.87 12.35 -13.41
C LYS A 107 -3.29 12.19 -11.94
N GLY A 108 -4.13 13.08 -11.43
CA GLY A 108 -4.74 12.92 -10.11
C GLY A 108 -5.63 11.67 -10.06
N VAL A 109 -5.67 11.04 -8.89
CA VAL A 109 -6.42 9.79 -8.62
C VAL A 109 -7.69 10.00 -7.79
N THR A 110 -7.99 11.23 -7.36
CA THR A 110 -9.26 11.57 -6.69
C THR A 110 -10.45 11.07 -7.51
N ASP A 111 -11.39 10.40 -6.86
CA ASP A 111 -12.61 9.79 -7.42
C ASP A 111 -12.37 8.75 -8.53
N LYS A 112 -11.12 8.36 -8.77
CA LYS A 112 -10.73 7.37 -9.79
C LYS A 112 -10.06 6.15 -9.20
N GLY A 113 -9.26 6.34 -8.15
CA GLY A 113 -8.41 5.28 -7.63
C GLY A 113 -7.23 4.94 -8.53
N VAL A 114 -6.45 3.98 -8.06
CA VAL A 114 -5.52 3.22 -8.87
C VAL A 114 -6.32 2.09 -9.52
N LEU A 115 -6.37 2.09 -10.85
CA LEU A 115 -7.06 1.04 -11.59
C LEU A 115 -6.32 -0.30 -11.45
N PRO A 116 -7.03 -1.44 -11.33
CA PRO A 116 -6.41 -2.76 -11.39
C PRO A 116 -5.84 -3.05 -12.79
N ASP A 117 -5.06 -4.12 -12.94
CA ASP A 117 -4.66 -4.63 -14.25
C ASP A 117 -5.77 -5.49 -14.87
N ILE A 118 -6.51 -6.20 -14.03
CA ILE A 118 -7.67 -7.00 -14.40
C ILE A 118 -8.84 -6.57 -13.52
N GLU A 119 -9.85 -5.97 -14.14
CA GLU A 119 -11.06 -5.56 -13.44
C GLU A 119 -12.00 -6.76 -13.19
N VAL A 120 -12.53 -6.85 -11.98
CA VAL A 120 -13.60 -7.75 -11.55
C VAL A 120 -14.76 -6.87 -11.08
N PRO A 121 -15.77 -6.64 -11.92
CA PRO A 121 -16.90 -5.79 -11.55
C PRO A 121 -17.66 -6.35 -10.35
N TRP A 122 -18.17 -5.46 -9.50
CA TRP A 122 -19.03 -5.88 -8.39
C TRP A 122 -20.28 -6.56 -8.92
N THR A 123 -20.66 -7.65 -8.24
CA THR A 123 -21.90 -8.39 -8.50
C THR A 123 -22.50 -8.84 -7.17
N PRO A 124 -23.81 -9.12 -7.09
CA PRO A 124 -24.43 -9.66 -5.88
C PRO A 124 -23.78 -10.96 -5.36
N ALA A 125 -23.13 -11.74 -6.22
CA ALA A 125 -22.39 -12.93 -5.81
C ALA A 125 -21.26 -12.65 -4.80
N HIS A 126 -20.76 -11.41 -4.74
CA HIS A 126 -19.78 -10.99 -3.72
C HIS A 126 -20.33 -11.04 -2.29
N PHE A 127 -21.66 -11.14 -2.10
CA PHE A 127 -22.25 -11.38 -0.79
C PHE A 127 -22.12 -12.84 -0.33
N GLU A 128 -21.92 -13.78 -1.26
CA GLU A 128 -21.97 -15.22 -1.00
C GLU A 128 -20.59 -15.87 -1.07
N ARG A 129 -19.68 -15.31 -1.90
CA ARG A 129 -18.32 -15.83 -2.10
C ARG A 129 -17.35 -14.70 -2.46
N ASP A 130 -16.06 -15.00 -2.33
CA ASP A 130 -14.98 -14.09 -2.74
C ASP A 130 -14.70 -14.23 -4.24
N VAL A 131 -15.46 -13.48 -5.05
CA VAL A 131 -15.35 -13.47 -6.51
C VAL A 131 -13.97 -12.99 -6.98
N ASP A 132 -13.37 -12.04 -6.25
CA ASP A 132 -12.07 -11.47 -6.55
C ASP A 132 -10.97 -12.53 -6.34
N LEU A 133 -11.04 -13.29 -5.24
CA LEU A 133 -10.15 -14.42 -4.96
C LEU A 133 -10.35 -15.58 -5.94
N ASP A 134 -11.59 -15.94 -6.26
CA ASP A 134 -11.89 -16.99 -7.23
C ASP A 134 -11.23 -16.68 -8.58
N LYS A 135 -11.30 -15.41 -9.03
CA LYS A 135 -10.64 -14.98 -10.26
C LYS A 135 -9.12 -15.10 -10.18
N CYS A 136 -8.54 -14.74 -9.05
CA CYS A 136 -7.11 -14.87 -8.80
C CYS A 136 -6.66 -16.35 -8.86
N LEU A 137 -7.40 -17.26 -8.21
CA LEU A 137 -7.10 -18.69 -8.22
C LEU A 137 -7.21 -19.29 -9.62
N GLU A 138 -8.22 -18.89 -10.40
CA GLU A 138 -8.36 -19.29 -11.81
C GLU A 138 -7.10 -18.91 -12.62
N LEU A 139 -6.61 -17.68 -12.46
CA LEU A 139 -5.42 -17.18 -13.16
C LEU A 139 -4.14 -17.91 -12.73
N ILE A 140 -4.03 -18.27 -11.46
CA ILE A 140 -2.92 -19.09 -10.95
C ILE A 140 -2.92 -20.46 -11.63
N GLU A 141 -4.07 -21.12 -11.71
CA GLU A 141 -4.19 -22.45 -12.33
C GLU A 141 -3.95 -22.43 -13.84
N MET A 142 -4.40 -21.39 -14.55
CA MET A 142 -4.11 -21.22 -15.98
C MET A 142 -2.62 -21.10 -16.26
N LYS A 143 -1.89 -20.39 -15.40
CA LYS A 143 -0.43 -20.21 -15.52
C LYS A 143 0.36 -21.47 -15.19
N ARG A 144 -0.12 -22.31 -14.27
CA ARG A 144 0.53 -23.60 -13.93
C ARG A 144 0.49 -24.63 -15.06
N LYS A 145 -0.45 -24.48 -16.00
CA LYS A 145 -0.63 -25.41 -17.14
C LYS A 145 0.28 -25.11 -18.33
N HIS A 146 1.01 -23.99 -18.30
CA HIS A 146 1.93 -23.55 -19.35
C HIS A 146 3.35 -23.47 -18.80
#